data_AF-A0A938WYF0-F1
#
_entry.id   AF-A0A938WYF0-F1
#
_cell.length_a   1.000
_cell.length_b   1.000
_cell.length_c   1.000
_cell.angle_alpha   90.00
_cell.angle_beta   90.00
_cell.angle_gamma   90.00
#
_symmetry.space_group_name_H-M   'P 1'
#
loop_
_entity.id
_entity.type
_entity.pdbx_description
1 polymer ?
#
loop_
_entity_poly.entity_id
_entity_poly.type
_entity_poly.pdbx_seq_one_letter_code
_entity_poly.pdbx_strand_id
1 'polypeptide(L)'
;MTTNKNMQYESLQYGNTQYGSPQHESRQHESPQYGNTPYGSPQHESPQHESPQRGSTRPEPSDATRPPLWAPWYGIGFGRAVARFWRKAFVFHGRASRSEYWWAFLFLMLGSVALAAVGATADSAMAGAGGDSSPTADALSTLWLVVTFIPDLSLTIRRLHDENLRGWWVLLPYALELAAVVALVADVAVGVVSGNASTSVWWLVAAVACYLLGEVAGAVLAVLPSRPQGARFDRPPVQAGFRTATGGLVGMDASAPFRPESRQDGAR
;
A
#
# COMPACT_ATOMS: atom_id res chain seq x y z
N MET A 1 -29.07 -26.76 -77.90
CA MET A 1 -28.72 -26.46 -76.49
C MET A 1 -27.72 -25.32 -76.53
N THR A 2 -28.19 -24.12 -76.23
CA THR A 2 -27.45 -22.86 -76.33
C THR A 2 -27.37 -22.28 -74.93
N THR A 3 -26.22 -21.74 -74.51
CA THR A 3 -26.13 -20.36 -73.98
C THR A 3 -24.72 -20.07 -73.46
N ASN A 4 -24.19 -18.97 -74.00
CA ASN A 4 -22.92 -18.31 -73.73
C ASN A 4 -22.88 -17.65 -72.34
N LYS A 5 -21.68 -17.60 -71.75
CA LYS A 5 -21.31 -16.76 -70.61
C LYS A 5 -20.96 -15.36 -71.10
N ASN A 6 -21.54 -14.31 -70.49
CA ASN A 6 -21.00 -12.95 -70.52
C ASN A 6 -21.00 -12.37 -69.09
N MET A 7 -19.86 -11.80 -68.71
CA MET A 7 -19.60 -11.11 -67.44
C MET A 7 -20.27 -9.73 -67.41
N GLN A 8 -20.80 -9.33 -66.25
CA GLN A 8 -21.12 -7.94 -65.91
C GLN A 8 -20.49 -7.59 -64.56
N TYR A 9 -19.94 -6.37 -64.49
CA TYR A 9 -19.31 -5.74 -63.34
C TYR A 9 -20.37 -4.95 -62.56
N GLU A 10 -20.37 -5.00 -61.22
CA GLU A 10 -21.14 -4.06 -60.38
C GLU A 10 -20.24 -3.44 -59.30
N SER A 11 -20.24 -2.11 -59.25
CA SER A 11 -19.58 -1.26 -58.27
C SER A 11 -20.46 -1.03 -57.04
N LEU A 12 -19.94 -1.26 -55.84
CA LEU A 12 -20.65 -1.01 -54.58
C LEU A 12 -20.49 0.44 -54.11
N GLN A 13 -21.62 1.08 -53.84
CA GLN A 13 -21.80 2.46 -53.41
C GLN A 13 -21.89 2.54 -51.87
N TYR A 14 -21.16 3.46 -51.24
CA TYR A 14 -21.09 3.65 -49.78
C TYR A 14 -22.37 4.29 -49.20
N GLY A 15 -22.89 3.72 -48.10
CA GLY A 15 -23.96 4.29 -47.28
C GLY A 15 -23.55 4.31 -45.80
N ASN A 16 -23.60 5.49 -45.18
CA ASN A 16 -23.23 5.76 -43.79
C ASN A 16 -24.41 5.40 -42.86
N THR A 17 -24.20 4.68 -41.75
CA THR A 17 -25.27 4.42 -40.76
C THR A 17 -24.79 4.62 -39.32
N GLN A 18 -25.52 5.49 -38.65
CA GLN A 18 -25.43 5.94 -37.26
C GLN A 18 -25.96 4.84 -36.32
N TYR A 19 -25.16 4.42 -35.32
CA TYR A 19 -25.56 3.40 -34.34
C TYR A 19 -25.84 4.01 -32.96
N GLY A 20 -27.08 3.83 -32.49
CA GLY A 20 -27.50 4.01 -31.10
C GLY A 20 -27.31 2.72 -30.28
N SER A 21 -27.18 2.89 -28.97
CA SER A 21 -26.89 1.85 -27.96
C SER A 21 -28.11 0.99 -27.59
N PRO A 22 -27.97 -0.33 -27.39
CA PRO A 22 -29.03 -1.18 -26.81
C PRO A 22 -28.94 -1.28 -25.27
N GLN A 23 -30.11 -1.23 -24.62
CA GLN A 23 -30.34 -1.45 -23.19
C GLN A 23 -30.31 -2.95 -22.86
N HIS A 24 -29.69 -3.35 -21.73
CA HIS A 24 -29.76 -4.71 -21.20
C HIS A 24 -30.53 -4.77 -19.87
N GLU A 25 -31.56 -5.61 -19.89
CA GLU A 25 -32.53 -5.96 -18.85
C GLU A 25 -31.94 -7.01 -17.89
N SER A 26 -31.98 -6.77 -16.58
CA SER A 26 -31.44 -7.68 -15.56
C SER A 26 -32.53 -8.62 -15.01
N ARG A 27 -32.40 -9.93 -15.25
CA ARG A 27 -33.22 -10.97 -14.61
C ARG A 27 -32.83 -11.16 -13.14
N GLN A 28 -33.84 -11.14 -12.27
CA GLN A 28 -33.74 -11.47 -10.83
C GLN A 28 -33.61 -12.99 -10.64
N HIS A 29 -32.78 -13.43 -9.68
CA HIS A 29 -32.72 -14.80 -9.18
C HIS A 29 -33.23 -14.79 -7.72
N GLU A 30 -34.27 -15.58 -7.44
CA GLU A 30 -34.79 -15.84 -6.10
C GLU A 30 -33.98 -16.95 -5.39
N SER A 31 -33.75 -16.79 -4.08
CA SER A 31 -33.16 -17.80 -3.20
C SER A 31 -34.20 -18.27 -2.16
N PRO A 32 -34.24 -19.55 -1.75
CA PRO A 32 -35.32 -20.08 -0.91
C PRO A 32 -35.22 -19.63 0.56
N GLN A 33 -36.38 -19.38 1.16
CA GLN A 33 -36.59 -18.91 2.53
C GLN A 33 -36.66 -20.11 3.51
N TYR A 34 -35.79 -20.17 4.52
CA TYR A 34 -35.91 -21.11 5.66
C TYR A 34 -36.29 -20.35 6.93
N GLY A 35 -37.27 -20.89 7.66
CA GLY A 35 -38.06 -20.22 8.71
C GLY A 35 -37.34 -19.91 10.02
N ASN A 36 -37.81 -18.85 10.68
CA ASN A 36 -37.34 -18.31 11.96
C ASN A 36 -37.80 -19.13 13.18
N THR A 37 -36.97 -19.16 14.22
CA THR A 37 -37.39 -19.38 15.62
C THR A 37 -36.78 -18.28 16.49
N PRO A 38 -37.53 -17.59 17.37
CA PRO A 38 -37.05 -16.39 18.05
C PRO A 38 -36.43 -16.72 19.41
N TYR A 39 -35.18 -16.31 19.63
CA TYR A 39 -34.66 -16.03 20.97
C TYR A 39 -33.98 -14.67 20.95
N GLY A 40 -34.53 -13.75 21.75
CA GLY A 40 -34.09 -12.36 21.82
C GLY A 40 -32.71 -12.22 22.43
N SER A 41 -31.90 -11.35 21.83
CA SER A 41 -30.67 -10.81 22.41
C SER A 41 -30.62 -9.30 22.13
N PRO A 42 -30.13 -8.46 23.07
CA PRO A 42 -30.19 -7.01 22.95
C PRO A 42 -29.37 -6.51 21.75
N GLN A 43 -29.97 -5.62 20.96
CA GLN A 43 -29.36 -5.00 19.79
C GLN A 43 -28.19 -4.11 20.22
N HIS A 44 -26.96 -4.51 19.86
CA HIS A 44 -25.86 -3.57 19.71
C HIS A 44 -25.89 -3.02 18.29
N GLU A 45 -26.37 -1.79 18.14
CA GLU A 45 -26.23 -1.02 16.92
C GLU A 45 -24.75 -0.84 16.60
N SER A 46 -24.30 -1.57 15.58
CA SER A 46 -23.00 -1.31 14.95
C SER A 46 -23.22 -0.18 13.94
N PRO A 47 -22.48 0.95 14.02
CA PRO A 47 -22.57 1.98 13.00
C PRO A 47 -22.14 1.38 11.65
N GLN A 48 -23.07 1.34 10.70
CA GLN A 48 -22.82 0.90 9.34
C GLN A 48 -21.82 1.87 8.70
N HIS A 49 -20.60 1.40 8.41
CA HIS A 49 -19.67 2.14 7.57
C HIS A 49 -20.11 2.03 6.11
N GLU A 50 -20.95 2.96 5.68
CA GLU A 50 -21.22 3.20 4.26
C GLU A 50 -19.91 3.51 3.53
N SER A 51 -19.70 2.81 2.42
CA SER A 51 -18.60 3.06 1.50
C SER A 51 -19.09 4.01 0.41
N PRO A 52 -18.56 5.25 0.28
CA PRO A 52 -18.98 6.10 -0.82
C PRO A 52 -18.32 5.67 -2.12
N GLN A 53 -19.18 5.52 -3.14
CA GLN A 53 -18.86 5.14 -4.50
C GLN A 53 -17.89 6.11 -5.21
N ARG A 54 -17.24 5.53 -6.23
CA ARG A 54 -16.30 6.11 -7.18
C ARG A 54 -16.91 7.32 -7.92
N GLY A 55 -16.25 8.48 -7.79
CA GLY A 55 -16.22 9.55 -8.79
C GLY A 55 -17.19 10.71 -8.60
N SER A 56 -16.72 11.79 -7.96
CA SER A 56 -17.08 13.19 -8.26
C SER A 56 -16.23 14.11 -7.38
N THR A 57 -15.75 15.22 -7.93
CA THR A 57 -14.92 16.24 -7.26
C THR A 57 -15.43 16.57 -5.86
N ARG A 58 -14.71 16.10 -4.83
CA ARG A 58 -15.12 16.18 -3.42
C ARG A 58 -14.72 17.54 -2.82
N PRO A 59 -15.63 18.26 -2.15
CA PRO A 59 -15.28 19.44 -1.35
C PRO A 59 -14.21 19.07 -0.31
N GLU A 60 -13.22 19.95 -0.11
CA GLU A 60 -12.13 19.77 0.86
C GLU A 60 -12.68 19.29 2.22
N PRO A 61 -12.26 18.11 2.72
CA PRO A 61 -12.79 17.56 3.97
C PRO A 61 -12.47 18.50 5.14
N SER A 62 -13.51 18.98 5.84
CA SER A 62 -13.40 19.69 7.14
C SER A 62 -12.66 18.83 8.16
N ASP A 63 -12.07 19.41 9.21
CA ASP A 63 -11.25 18.65 10.19
C ASP A 63 -11.97 17.42 10.80
N ALA A 64 -13.30 17.43 10.84
CA ALA A 64 -14.14 16.31 11.28
C ALA A 64 -14.10 15.06 10.36
N THR A 65 -13.58 15.17 9.13
CA THR A 65 -13.46 14.04 8.17
C THR A 65 -12.05 13.44 8.09
N ARG A 66 -11.10 13.92 8.91
CA ARG A 66 -9.74 13.38 8.96
C ARG A 66 -9.71 12.15 9.88
N PRO A 67 -9.42 10.95 9.36
CA PRO A 67 -9.27 9.79 10.23
C PRO A 67 -8.06 9.99 11.14
N PRO A 68 -8.13 9.50 12.39
CA PRO A 68 -7.03 9.63 13.34
C PRO A 68 -5.75 9.02 12.77
N LEU A 69 -4.59 9.43 13.29
CA LEU A 69 -3.30 8.99 12.75
C LEU A 69 -3.09 7.47 12.84
N TRP A 70 -3.73 6.76 13.76
CA TRP A 70 -3.57 5.30 13.82
C TRP A 70 -4.45 4.55 12.78
N ALA A 71 -5.54 5.16 12.32
CA ALA A 71 -6.47 4.55 11.35
C ALA A 71 -5.98 4.71 9.90
N PRO A 72 -6.40 3.86 8.96
CA PRO A 72 -6.07 4.04 7.54
C PRO A 72 -6.88 5.19 6.93
N TRP A 73 -6.29 6.00 6.02
CA TRP A 73 -7.02 7.03 5.27
C TRP A 73 -7.27 6.57 3.83
N TYR A 74 -8.42 5.97 3.56
CA TYR A 74 -8.80 5.54 2.21
C TYR A 74 -9.12 6.75 1.31
N GLY A 75 -8.58 6.76 0.09
CA GLY A 75 -8.81 7.84 -0.88
C GLY A 75 -8.10 9.16 -0.55
N ILE A 76 -7.03 9.11 0.24
CA ILE A 76 -6.20 10.29 0.54
C ILE A 76 -5.54 10.81 -0.75
N GLY A 77 -5.45 12.14 -0.89
CA GLY A 77 -4.71 12.80 -1.99
C GLY A 77 -3.21 12.97 -1.68
N PHE A 78 -2.43 13.25 -2.72
CA PHE A 78 -0.95 13.31 -2.68
C PHE A 78 -0.38 14.14 -1.51
N GLY A 79 -0.66 15.45 -1.46
CA GLY A 79 -0.04 16.34 -0.46
C GLY A 79 -0.36 15.93 0.99
N ARG A 80 -1.59 15.46 1.23
CA ARG A 80 -2.00 14.96 2.56
C ARG A 80 -1.31 13.64 2.91
N ALA A 81 -1.06 12.78 1.92
CA ALA A 81 -0.30 11.55 2.11
C ALA A 81 1.15 11.86 2.49
N VAL A 82 1.81 12.79 1.80
CA VAL A 82 3.18 13.25 2.14
C VAL A 82 3.22 13.86 3.55
N ALA A 83 2.27 14.72 3.90
CA ALA A 83 2.18 15.26 5.26
C ALA A 83 1.93 14.17 6.33
N ARG A 84 1.23 13.09 5.98
CA ARG A 84 0.95 11.96 6.89
C ARG A 84 2.14 10.99 6.98
N PHE A 85 2.93 10.86 5.91
CA PHE A 85 4.20 10.13 5.85
C PHE A 85 5.18 10.69 6.89
N TRP A 86 5.47 11.99 6.83
CA TRP A 86 6.39 12.63 7.78
C TRP A 86 5.88 12.63 9.22
N ARG A 87 4.57 12.90 9.44
CA ARG A 87 3.98 12.86 10.81
C ARG A 87 4.03 11.48 11.47
N LYS A 88 4.17 10.42 10.68
CA LYS A 88 4.24 9.04 11.16
C LYS A 88 5.59 8.38 10.86
N ALA A 89 6.63 9.18 10.65
CA ALA A 89 7.97 8.72 10.34
C ALA A 89 8.45 7.60 11.29
N PHE A 90 8.20 7.75 12.59
CA PHE A 90 8.65 6.82 13.63
C PHE A 90 7.49 6.02 14.27
N VAL A 91 6.34 5.93 13.62
CA VAL A 91 5.14 5.26 14.15
C VAL A 91 4.90 3.94 13.43
N PHE A 92 5.32 2.83 14.06
CA PHE A 92 5.24 1.48 13.47
C PHE A 92 3.93 0.73 13.72
N HIS A 93 3.01 1.31 14.47
CA HIS A 93 1.71 0.71 14.77
C HIS A 93 0.57 1.37 13.97
N GLY A 94 -0.60 0.73 13.97
CA GLY A 94 -1.75 1.18 13.19
C GLY A 94 -1.64 0.75 11.72
N ARG A 95 -2.48 1.36 10.89
CA ARG A 95 -2.67 0.94 9.49
C ARG A 95 -2.44 2.09 8.51
N ALA A 96 -2.03 1.73 7.30
CA ALA A 96 -1.92 2.64 6.16
C ALA A 96 -2.70 2.06 4.98
N SER A 97 -3.56 2.88 4.35
CA SER A 97 -4.32 2.45 3.17
C SER A 97 -3.41 2.34 1.94
N ARG A 98 -3.88 1.65 0.90
CA ARG A 98 -3.23 1.61 -0.43
C ARG A 98 -2.89 3.00 -0.96
N SER A 99 -3.84 3.94 -0.92
CA SER A 99 -3.62 5.31 -1.39
C SER A 99 -2.59 6.06 -0.54
N GLU A 100 -2.56 5.85 0.78
CA GLU A 100 -1.54 6.46 1.66
C GLU A 100 -0.15 5.93 1.30
N TYR A 101 -0.03 4.63 1.02
CA TYR A 101 1.22 4.01 0.60
C TYR A 101 1.69 4.50 -0.78
N TRP A 102 0.86 4.36 -1.82
CA TRP A 102 1.27 4.65 -3.20
C TRP A 102 1.59 6.13 -3.46
N TRP A 103 0.92 7.05 -2.78
CA TRP A 103 1.28 8.47 -2.89
C TRP A 103 2.61 8.80 -2.20
N ALA A 104 2.91 8.16 -1.06
CA ALA A 104 4.20 8.32 -0.41
C ALA A 104 5.31 7.65 -1.22
N PHE A 105 5.07 6.48 -1.79
CA PHE A 105 5.97 5.83 -2.75
C PHE A 105 6.27 6.74 -3.94
N LEU A 106 5.23 7.35 -4.54
CA LEU A 106 5.43 8.32 -5.64
C LEU A 106 6.28 9.52 -5.19
N PHE A 107 6.05 10.06 -3.99
CA PHE A 107 6.86 11.13 -3.44
C PHE A 107 8.33 10.72 -3.27
N LEU A 108 8.59 9.52 -2.75
CA LEU A 108 9.93 8.97 -2.61
C LEU A 108 10.62 8.82 -3.98
N MET A 109 9.91 8.23 -4.94
CA MET A 109 10.39 8.05 -6.31
C MET A 109 10.73 9.38 -6.99
N LEU A 110 9.84 10.38 -6.89
CA LEU A 110 10.07 11.69 -7.48
C LEU A 110 11.25 12.41 -6.84
N GLY A 111 11.41 12.31 -5.51
CA GLY A 111 12.59 12.85 -4.83
C GLY A 111 13.88 12.19 -5.29
N SER A 112 13.92 10.86 -5.36
CA SER A 112 15.08 10.11 -5.85
C SER A 112 15.42 10.47 -7.31
N VAL A 113 14.42 10.57 -8.20
CA VAL A 113 14.63 10.98 -9.60
C VAL A 113 15.14 12.42 -9.70
N ALA A 114 14.61 13.34 -8.89
CA ALA A 114 15.06 14.72 -8.87
C ALA A 114 16.53 14.83 -8.41
N LEU A 115 16.92 14.11 -7.35
CA LEU A 115 18.31 14.09 -6.88
C LEU A 115 19.24 13.44 -7.91
N ALA A 116 18.82 12.33 -8.55
CA ALA A 116 19.60 11.69 -9.60
C ALA A 116 19.81 12.63 -10.81
N ALA A 117 18.79 13.39 -11.20
CA ALA A 117 18.92 14.39 -12.26
C ALA A 117 19.89 15.51 -11.89
N VAL A 118 19.82 16.02 -10.64
CA VAL A 118 20.77 17.03 -10.14
C VAL A 118 22.20 16.46 -10.15
N GLY A 119 22.41 15.24 -9.65
CA GLY A 119 23.71 14.56 -9.69
C GLY A 119 24.26 14.44 -11.11
N ALA A 120 23.46 13.91 -12.04
CA ALA A 120 23.87 13.78 -13.43
C ALA A 120 24.26 15.12 -14.08
N THR A 121 23.54 16.21 -13.76
CA THR A 121 23.90 17.56 -14.25
C THR A 121 25.17 18.10 -13.62
N ALA A 122 25.40 17.84 -12.33
CA ALA A 122 26.60 18.26 -11.61
C ALA A 122 27.83 17.50 -12.12
N ASP A 123 27.71 16.18 -12.31
CA ASP A 123 28.76 15.33 -12.87
C ASP A 123 29.10 15.73 -14.30
N SER A 124 28.09 16.03 -15.13
CA SER A 124 28.30 16.51 -16.50
C SER A 124 29.08 17.83 -16.55
N ALA A 125 28.85 18.72 -15.58
CA ALA A 125 29.59 19.99 -15.47
C ALA A 125 31.04 19.77 -15.01
N MET A 126 31.28 18.78 -14.15
CA MET A 126 32.62 18.42 -13.64
C MET A 126 33.45 17.61 -14.65
N ALA A 127 32.80 16.75 -15.44
CA ALA A 127 33.45 15.92 -16.45
C ALA A 127 34.18 16.76 -17.52
N GLY A 128 33.64 17.92 -17.89
CA GLY A 128 34.31 18.87 -18.79
C GLY A 128 35.61 19.47 -18.22
N ALA A 129 35.82 19.36 -16.91
CA ALA A 129 37.02 19.81 -16.20
C ALA A 129 37.95 18.66 -15.78
N GLY A 130 37.66 17.42 -16.21
CA GLY A 130 38.41 16.22 -15.79
C GLY A 130 38.20 15.81 -14.34
N GLY A 131 37.12 16.29 -13.70
CA GLY A 131 36.76 15.93 -12.33
C GLY A 131 35.95 14.63 -12.25
N ASP A 132 36.01 13.98 -11.09
CA ASP A 132 35.17 12.83 -10.71
C ASP A 132 33.70 13.26 -10.43
N SER A 133 32.89 12.36 -9.85
CA SER A 133 31.52 12.66 -9.43
C SER A 133 31.46 13.80 -8.40
N SER A 134 30.35 14.53 -8.39
CA SER A 134 30.11 15.65 -7.49
C SER A 134 29.90 15.15 -6.04
N PRO A 135 30.85 15.38 -5.12
CA PRO A 135 30.74 14.88 -3.75
C PRO A 135 29.54 15.49 -3.00
N THR A 136 29.12 16.70 -3.38
CA THR A 136 27.94 17.35 -2.83
C THR A 136 26.65 16.70 -3.32
N ALA A 137 26.55 16.32 -4.59
CA ALA A 137 25.39 15.61 -5.11
C ALA A 137 25.27 14.19 -4.52
N ASP A 138 26.41 13.51 -4.36
CA ASP A 138 26.49 12.19 -3.73
C ASP A 138 26.06 12.26 -2.25
N ALA A 139 26.52 13.28 -1.52
CA ALA A 139 26.12 13.51 -0.14
C ALA A 139 24.62 13.80 0.00
N LEU A 140 24.03 14.58 -0.91
CA LEU A 140 22.59 14.85 -0.90
C LEU A 140 21.77 13.58 -1.16
N SER A 141 22.20 12.74 -2.12
CA SER A 141 21.54 11.47 -2.43
C SER A 141 21.62 10.50 -1.25
N THR A 142 22.77 10.44 -0.59
CA THR A 142 22.96 9.65 0.63
C THR A 142 22.08 10.16 1.77
N LEU A 143 22.01 11.48 1.97
CA LEU A 143 21.18 12.08 3.00
C LEU A 143 19.69 11.80 2.77
N TRP A 144 19.23 11.88 1.52
CA TRP A 144 17.85 11.55 1.15
C TRP A 144 17.49 10.11 1.53
N LEU A 145 18.36 9.15 1.19
CA LEU A 145 18.19 7.75 1.57
C LEU A 145 18.08 7.60 3.10
N VAL A 146 19.02 8.15 3.86
CA VAL A 146 19.04 8.05 5.33
C VAL A 146 17.80 8.68 5.97
N VAL A 147 17.38 9.86 5.50
CA VAL A 147 16.24 10.60 6.06
C VAL A 147 14.92 9.89 5.77
N THR A 148 14.78 9.28 4.59
CA THR A 148 13.53 8.64 4.16
C THR A 148 13.41 7.17 4.56
N PHE A 149 14.52 6.49 4.84
CA PHE A 149 14.56 5.06 5.15
C PHE A 149 13.63 4.67 6.31
N ILE A 150 13.74 5.34 7.47
CA ILE A 150 12.91 5.01 8.64
C ILE A 150 11.41 5.30 8.38
N PRO A 151 11.04 6.49 7.85
CA PRO A 151 9.66 6.75 7.45
C PRO A 151 9.07 5.74 6.46
N ASP A 152 9.84 5.30 5.47
CA ASP A 152 9.43 4.31 4.48
C ASP A 152 9.20 2.94 5.12
N LEU A 153 10.15 2.48 5.95
CA LEU A 153 10.01 1.25 6.71
C LEU A 153 8.75 1.27 7.60
N SER A 154 8.53 2.38 8.32
CA SER A 154 7.33 2.62 9.13
C SER A 154 6.04 2.51 8.30
N LEU A 155 6.02 3.13 7.13
CA LEU A 155 4.87 3.10 6.23
C LEU A 155 4.60 1.69 5.70
N THR A 156 5.63 0.97 5.28
CA THR A 156 5.52 -0.40 4.76
C THR A 156 4.99 -1.36 5.83
N ILE A 157 5.48 -1.26 7.07
CA ILE A 157 4.95 -2.05 8.20
C ILE A 157 3.46 -1.73 8.44
N ARG A 158 3.07 -0.46 8.43
CA ARG A 158 1.67 -0.06 8.58
C ARG A 158 0.79 -0.53 7.41
N ARG A 159 1.34 -0.63 6.21
CA ARG A 159 0.64 -1.18 5.05
C ARG A 159 0.41 -2.68 5.19
N LEU A 160 1.41 -3.44 5.65
CA LEU A 160 1.27 -4.86 5.98
C LEU A 160 0.21 -5.11 7.06
N HIS A 161 0.14 -4.24 8.07
CA HIS A 161 -0.91 -4.30 9.09
C HIS A 161 -2.32 -4.10 8.51
N ASP A 162 -2.47 -3.26 7.47
CA ASP A 162 -3.76 -3.05 6.77
C ASP A 162 -4.25 -4.31 6.05
N GLU A 163 -3.35 -5.23 5.72
CA GLU A 163 -3.63 -6.52 5.10
C GLU A 163 -3.79 -7.65 6.11
N ASN A 164 -3.74 -7.32 7.41
CA ASN A 164 -3.72 -8.27 8.51
C ASN A 164 -2.47 -9.18 8.50
N LEU A 165 -1.37 -8.75 7.88
CA LEU A 165 -0.08 -9.41 7.95
C LEU A 165 0.71 -8.93 9.17
N ARG A 166 1.75 -9.68 9.56
CA ARG A 166 2.70 -9.28 10.61
C ARG A 166 3.77 -8.36 9.99
N GLY A 167 4.24 -7.35 10.72
CA GLY A 167 5.28 -6.43 10.23
C GLY A 167 6.58 -7.11 9.77
N TRP A 168 6.91 -8.30 10.30
CA TRP A 168 8.09 -9.08 9.91
C TRP A 168 8.15 -9.48 8.43
N TRP A 169 7.02 -9.49 7.70
CA TRP A 169 7.02 -9.75 6.26
C TRP A 169 7.79 -8.71 5.46
N VAL A 170 8.05 -7.54 6.04
CA VAL A 170 8.91 -6.52 5.44
C VAL A 170 10.35 -7.00 5.23
N LEU A 171 10.81 -7.99 6.00
CA LEU A 171 12.15 -8.54 5.85
C LEU A 171 12.34 -9.29 4.52
N LEU A 172 11.28 -9.81 3.90
CA LEU A 172 11.39 -10.56 2.66
C LEU A 172 11.96 -9.71 1.51
N PRO A 173 11.37 -8.55 1.13
CA PRO A 173 11.96 -7.69 0.10
C PRO A 173 13.34 -7.16 0.50
N TYR A 174 13.53 -6.68 1.73
CA TYR A 174 14.83 -6.17 2.17
C TYR A 174 15.94 -7.23 2.24
N ALA A 175 15.61 -8.48 2.54
CA ALA A 175 16.59 -9.57 2.51
C ALA A 175 17.02 -9.91 1.08
N LEU A 176 16.11 -9.81 0.11
CA LEU A 176 16.41 -10.00 -1.31
C LEU A 176 17.27 -8.84 -1.85
N GLU A 177 16.97 -7.60 -1.45
CA GLU A 177 17.82 -6.44 -1.75
C GLU A 177 19.21 -6.57 -1.14
N LEU A 178 19.31 -7.00 0.13
CA LEU A 178 20.59 -7.25 0.78
C LEU A 178 21.37 -8.37 0.07
N ALA A 179 20.70 -9.45 -0.35
CA ALA A 179 21.33 -10.52 -1.12
C ALA A 179 21.85 -10.02 -2.47
N ALA A 180 21.15 -9.10 -3.13
CA ALA A 180 21.61 -8.44 -4.35
C ALA A 180 22.89 -7.63 -4.11
N VAL A 181 22.94 -6.84 -3.04
CA VAL A 181 24.15 -6.06 -2.67
C VAL A 181 25.32 -6.99 -2.35
N VAL A 182 25.10 -8.08 -1.61
CA VAL A 182 26.13 -9.08 -1.32
C VAL A 182 26.65 -9.72 -2.60
N ALA A 183 25.77 -10.04 -3.56
CA ALA A 183 26.17 -10.58 -4.85
C ALA A 183 27.00 -9.58 -5.67
N LEU A 184 26.70 -8.28 -5.63
CA LEU A 184 27.53 -7.24 -6.25
C LEU A 184 28.92 -7.11 -5.60
N VAL A 185 29.00 -7.20 -4.28
CA VAL A 185 30.30 -7.17 -3.58
C VAL A 185 31.11 -8.43 -3.89
N ALA A 186 30.46 -9.59 -3.96
CA ALA A 186 31.08 -10.84 -4.36
C ALA A 186 31.57 -10.80 -5.82
N ASP A 187 30.81 -10.18 -6.72
CA ASP A 187 31.21 -9.95 -8.11
C ASP A 187 32.56 -9.24 -8.20
N VAL A 188 32.70 -8.10 -7.50
CA VAL A 188 33.95 -7.32 -7.48
C VAL A 188 35.11 -8.17 -6.92
N ALA A 189 34.88 -8.88 -5.82
CA ALA A 189 35.91 -9.74 -5.22
C ALA A 189 36.35 -10.87 -6.17
N VAL A 190 35.40 -11.54 -6.83
CA VAL A 190 35.68 -12.63 -7.77
C VAL A 190 36.33 -12.10 -9.04
N GLY A 191 35.92 -10.94 -9.54
CA GLY A 191 36.55 -10.28 -10.69
C GLY A 191 38.02 -9.99 -10.45
N VAL A 192 38.35 -9.43 -9.27
CA VAL A 192 39.73 -9.13 -8.87
C VAL A 192 40.57 -10.40 -8.70
N VAL A 193 40.02 -11.46 -8.08
CA VAL A 193 40.77 -12.68 -7.77
C VAL A 193 40.91 -13.61 -8.98
N SER A 194 39.84 -13.79 -9.75
CA SER A 194 39.80 -14.78 -10.83
C SER A 194 40.40 -14.28 -12.14
N GLY A 195 40.44 -12.97 -12.37
CA GLY A 195 40.84 -12.37 -13.65
C GLY A 195 39.98 -12.83 -14.84
N ASN A 196 38.85 -13.50 -14.58
CA ASN A 196 37.98 -14.09 -15.60
C ASN A 196 36.67 -13.31 -15.67
N ALA A 197 36.41 -12.70 -16.83
CA ALA A 197 35.18 -11.95 -17.05
C ALA A 197 33.92 -12.85 -17.01
N SER A 198 34.02 -14.15 -17.32
CA SER A 198 32.85 -15.03 -17.40
C SER A 198 32.25 -15.40 -16.04
N THR A 199 33.06 -15.42 -14.97
CA THR A 199 32.57 -15.71 -13.61
C THR A 199 31.83 -14.51 -13.01
N SER A 200 32.22 -13.29 -13.39
CA SER A 200 31.55 -12.05 -12.98
C SER A 200 30.11 -11.95 -13.50
N VAL A 201 29.86 -12.39 -14.74
CA VAL A 201 28.51 -12.33 -15.34
C VAL A 201 27.46 -13.07 -14.50
N TRP A 202 27.79 -14.22 -13.90
CA TRP A 202 26.84 -14.97 -13.08
C TRP A 202 26.50 -14.27 -11.76
N TRP A 203 27.45 -13.57 -11.14
CA TRP A 203 27.19 -12.76 -9.94
C TRP A 203 26.34 -11.54 -10.26
N LEU A 204 26.58 -10.88 -11.40
CA LEU A 204 25.72 -9.79 -11.87
C LEU A 204 24.30 -10.28 -12.14
N VAL A 205 24.13 -11.41 -12.82
CA VAL A 205 22.81 -12.01 -13.06
C VAL A 205 22.11 -12.34 -11.73
N ALA A 206 22.82 -12.94 -10.77
CA ALA A 206 22.27 -13.23 -9.45
C ALA A 206 21.87 -11.95 -8.69
N ALA A 207 22.70 -10.91 -8.74
CA ALA A 207 22.42 -9.62 -8.12
C ALA A 207 21.15 -8.99 -8.70
N VAL A 208 21.05 -8.91 -10.03
CA VAL A 208 19.88 -8.36 -10.72
C VAL A 208 18.63 -9.21 -10.42
N ALA A 209 18.74 -10.53 -10.44
CA ALA A 209 17.60 -11.41 -10.13
C ALA A 209 17.10 -11.20 -8.69
N CYS A 210 18.00 -11.18 -7.70
CA CYS A 210 17.63 -10.91 -6.30
C CYS A 210 16.99 -9.52 -6.14
N TYR A 211 17.56 -8.49 -6.77
CA TYR A 211 17.02 -7.13 -6.72
C TYR A 211 15.59 -7.08 -7.28
N LEU A 212 15.38 -7.62 -8.49
CA LEU A 212 14.05 -7.65 -9.12
C LEU A 212 13.03 -8.48 -8.34
N LEU A 213 13.46 -9.61 -7.75
CA LEU A 213 12.59 -10.41 -6.89
C LEU A 213 12.20 -9.65 -5.62
N GLY A 214 13.14 -8.88 -5.03
CA GLY A 214 12.87 -8.01 -3.89
C GLY A 214 11.82 -6.96 -4.22
N GLU A 215 12.00 -6.23 -5.32
CA GLU A 215 11.06 -5.22 -5.81
C GLU A 215 9.68 -5.81 -6.11
N VAL A 216 9.62 -6.95 -6.80
CA VAL A 216 8.36 -7.64 -7.09
C VAL A 216 7.67 -8.09 -5.80
N ALA A 217 8.42 -8.67 -4.86
CA ALA A 217 7.86 -9.10 -3.58
C ALA A 217 7.32 -7.91 -2.77
N GLY A 218 8.06 -6.81 -2.70
CA GLY A 218 7.64 -5.57 -2.06
C GLY A 218 6.39 -4.98 -2.71
N ALA A 219 6.36 -4.91 -4.04
CA ALA A 219 5.20 -4.42 -4.80
C ALA A 219 3.96 -5.31 -4.59
N VAL A 220 4.12 -6.64 -4.64
CA VAL A 220 3.01 -7.57 -4.37
C VAL A 220 2.45 -7.34 -2.97
N LEU A 221 3.32 -7.26 -1.96
CA LEU A 221 2.93 -6.96 -0.57
C LEU A 221 2.30 -5.57 -0.40
N ALA A 222 2.62 -4.61 -1.27
CA ALA A 222 2.02 -3.28 -1.25
C ALA A 222 0.67 -3.20 -1.98
N VAL A 223 0.42 -4.07 -2.96
CA VAL A 223 -0.83 -4.10 -3.76
C VAL A 223 -1.91 -4.94 -3.12
N LEU A 224 -1.58 -5.94 -2.29
CA LEU A 224 -2.53 -6.89 -1.70
C LEU A 224 -3.78 -6.21 -1.07
N PRO A 225 -4.97 -6.82 -1.13
CA PRO A 225 -6.20 -6.20 -0.64
C PRO A 225 -6.22 -6.02 0.87
N SER A 226 -6.67 -4.84 1.30
CA SER A 226 -6.94 -4.54 2.70
C SER A 226 -7.96 -5.55 3.25
N ARG A 227 -7.65 -6.17 4.38
CA ARG A 227 -8.54 -7.14 5.03
C ARG A 227 -9.19 -6.49 6.25
N PRO A 228 -10.53 -6.48 6.37
CA PRO A 228 -11.24 -5.81 7.47
C PRO A 228 -10.91 -6.40 8.86
N GLN A 229 -10.33 -7.59 8.91
CA GLN A 229 -9.80 -8.24 10.12
C GLN A 229 -8.54 -7.53 10.70
N GLY A 230 -7.99 -6.53 10.00
CA GLY A 230 -6.87 -5.71 10.45
C GLY A 230 -7.18 -4.83 11.68
N ALA A 231 -8.42 -4.85 12.19
CA ALA A 231 -8.81 -4.14 13.41
C ALA A 231 -7.97 -4.53 14.65
N ARG A 232 -7.29 -5.69 14.65
CA ARG A 232 -6.38 -6.07 15.75
C ARG A 232 -5.19 -5.12 15.95
N PHE A 233 -4.83 -4.34 14.92
CA PHE A 233 -3.74 -3.37 14.97
C PHE A 233 -4.25 -1.94 15.18
N ASP A 234 -5.57 -1.74 15.24
CA ASP A 234 -6.14 -0.47 15.60
C ASP A 234 -6.02 -0.24 17.10
N ARG A 235 -5.94 1.03 17.48
CA ARG A 235 -6.17 1.37 18.88
C ARG A 235 -7.67 1.27 19.12
N PRO A 236 -8.11 0.69 20.26
CA PRO A 236 -9.51 0.81 20.63
C PRO A 236 -9.85 2.31 20.63
N PRO A 237 -11.06 2.69 20.18
CA PRO A 237 -11.50 4.07 20.33
C PRO A 237 -11.23 4.44 21.78
N VAL A 238 -10.48 5.53 22.00
CA VAL A 238 -10.37 6.12 23.32
C VAL A 238 -11.80 6.22 23.78
N GLN A 239 -12.18 5.46 24.82
CA GLN A 239 -13.51 5.58 25.39
C GLN A 239 -13.63 7.06 25.70
N ALA A 240 -14.38 7.80 24.87
CA ALA A 240 -14.79 9.13 25.21
C ALA A 240 -15.55 8.88 26.49
N GLY A 241 -14.89 9.13 27.63
CA GLY A 241 -15.38 8.69 28.92
C GLY A 241 -16.84 9.05 28.95
N PHE A 242 -17.70 8.03 29.07
CA PHE A 242 -19.13 8.27 29.18
C PHE A 242 -19.26 9.23 30.35
N ARG A 243 -19.47 10.51 30.08
CA ARG A 243 -19.90 11.44 31.11
C ARG A 243 -21.30 10.96 31.41
N THR A 244 -21.43 10.13 32.43
CA THR A 244 -22.71 9.95 33.09
C THR A 244 -23.20 11.35 33.44
N ALA A 245 -24.52 11.56 33.36
CA ALA A 245 -25.16 12.85 33.62
C ALA A 245 -24.86 13.42 35.04
N THR A 246 -24.09 12.70 35.86
CA THR A 246 -23.72 13.03 37.23
C THR A 246 -22.25 13.46 37.41
N GLY A 247 -21.47 13.66 36.34
CA GLY A 247 -20.17 14.35 36.43
C GLY A 247 -19.07 13.64 37.24
N GLY A 248 -19.18 12.33 37.47
CA GLY A 248 -18.15 11.53 38.12
C GLY A 248 -17.23 10.86 37.09
N LEU A 249 -15.93 11.14 37.12
CA LEU A 249 -14.93 10.34 36.41
C LEU A 249 -14.87 8.96 37.07
N VAL A 250 -15.50 7.95 36.47
CA VAL A 250 -15.26 6.56 36.85
C VAL A 250 -13.90 6.16 36.29
N GLY A 251 -12.86 6.40 37.07
CA GLY A 251 -11.59 5.70 36.90
C GLY A 251 -11.84 4.23 37.21
N MET A 252 -11.85 3.38 36.19
CA MET A 252 -11.56 1.96 36.41
C MET A 252 -10.10 1.89 36.79
N ASP A 253 -9.87 1.85 38.10
CA ASP A 253 -8.62 1.49 38.72
C ASP A 253 -8.05 0.22 38.06
N ALA A 254 -6.89 0.36 37.41
CA ALA A 254 -6.13 -0.74 36.82
C ALA A 254 -5.33 -1.55 37.86
N SER A 255 -5.72 -1.51 39.15
CA SER A 255 -5.01 -2.15 40.26
C SER A 255 -5.84 -3.18 41.04
N ALA A 256 -7.03 -3.58 40.58
CA ALA A 256 -7.79 -4.63 41.27
C ALA A 256 -7.22 -6.03 40.92
N PRO A 257 -6.63 -6.79 41.87
CA PRO A 257 -6.18 -8.14 41.60
C PRO A 257 -7.37 -9.06 41.33
N PHE A 258 -7.20 -9.95 40.35
CA PHE A 258 -8.12 -11.03 40.00
C PHE A 258 -8.51 -11.82 41.26
N ARG A 259 -9.73 -11.63 41.74
CA ARG A 259 -10.32 -12.41 42.83
C ARG A 259 -11.14 -13.53 42.18
N PRO A 260 -10.72 -14.81 42.25
CA PRO A 260 -11.58 -15.89 41.78
C PRO A 260 -12.81 -15.96 42.69
N GLU A 261 -13.99 -15.78 42.12
CA GLU A 261 -15.26 -16.06 42.81
C GLU A 261 -15.26 -17.54 43.24
N SER A 262 -15.23 -17.76 44.55
CA SER A 262 -15.55 -19.06 45.12
C SER A 262 -17.03 -19.35 44.86
N ARG A 263 -17.28 -20.28 43.95
CA ARG A 263 -18.56 -20.93 43.68
C ARG A 263 -19.24 -21.31 45.00
N GLN A 264 -20.28 -20.57 45.39
CA GLN A 264 -21.24 -21.02 46.40
C GLN A 264 -22.18 -22.02 45.71
N ASP A 265 -21.87 -23.31 45.82
CA ASP A 265 -22.86 -24.35 45.57
C ASP A 265 -23.77 -24.43 46.79
N GLY A 266 -24.99 -23.90 46.64
CA GLY A 266 -26.10 -24.15 47.53
C GLY A 266 -26.91 -25.39 47.09
N ALA A 267 -27.49 -26.07 48.08
CA ALA A 267 -28.40 -27.23 48.01
C ALA A 267 -27.68 -28.58 47.80
N ARG A 268 -27.61 -29.48 48.78
CA ARG A 268 -28.67 -30.08 49.60
C ARG A 268 -28.09 -30.75 50.85
#